data_AF-A0A117I757-F1
#
_entry.id   AF-A0A117I757-F1
#
_cell.length_a   1.000
_cell.length_b   1.000
_cell.length_c   1.000
_cell.angle_alpha   90.00
_cell.angle_beta   90.00
_cell.angle_gamma   90.00
#
_symmetry.space_group_name_H-M   'P 1'
#
loop_
_entity.id
_entity.type
_entity.pdbx_description
1 polymer ?
#
loop_
_entity_poly.entity_id
_entity_poly.type
_entity_poly.pdbx_seq_one_letter_code
_entity_poly.pdbx_strand_id
1 'polypeptide(L)'
;MSYHVMDLVCERANERDWELIFDSGPNGDRRTIVWEQRCSAGAGEPLELEITFNVDGRIVQTEKRQDGKWHQRTTPTQGFASTTVHLETLTMI
;
A
#
# COMPACT_ATOMS: atom_id res chain seq x y z
N MET A 1 -10.86 -6.34 -20.36
CA MET A 1 -10.28 -5.54 -19.25
C MET A 1 -10.32 -6.39 -18.01
N SER A 2 -9.18 -6.82 -17.50
CA SER A 2 -9.08 -7.40 -16.16
C SER A 2 -8.88 -6.26 -15.18
N TYR A 3 -9.67 -6.24 -14.12
CA TYR A 3 -9.56 -5.25 -13.05
C TYR A 3 -8.89 -5.95 -11.87
N HIS A 4 -7.74 -5.44 -11.45
CA HIS A 4 -6.93 -6.04 -10.41
C HIS A 4 -7.06 -5.27 -9.09
N VAL A 5 -6.70 -5.94 -7.98
CA VAL A 5 -6.63 -5.30 -6.66
C VAL A 5 -5.74 -4.06 -6.71
N MET A 6 -4.63 -4.13 -7.46
CA MET A 6 -3.73 -3.00 -7.69
C MET A 6 -4.45 -1.76 -8.21
N ASP A 7 -5.35 -1.91 -9.18
CA ASP A 7 -6.08 -0.79 -9.79
C ASP A 7 -6.95 -0.10 -8.73
N LEU A 8 -7.65 -0.91 -7.91
CA LEU A 8 -8.42 -0.46 -6.76
C LEU A 8 -7.56 0.30 -5.74
N VAL A 9 -6.36 -0.20 -5.44
CA VAL A 9 -5.42 0.46 -4.51
C VAL A 9 -4.97 1.81 -5.09
N CYS A 10 -4.59 1.86 -6.37
CA CYS A 10 -4.20 3.10 -7.03
C CYS A 10 -5.34 4.13 -7.05
N GLU A 11 -6.56 3.71 -7.33
CA GLU A 11 -7.74 4.59 -7.28
C GLU A 11 -7.95 5.18 -5.89
N ARG A 12 -7.82 4.37 -4.84
CA ARG A 12 -7.95 4.84 -3.45
C ARG A 12 -6.81 5.78 -3.04
N ALA A 13 -5.59 5.54 -3.51
CA ALA A 13 -4.46 6.44 -3.28
C ALA A 13 -4.75 7.82 -3.86
N ASN A 14 -5.19 7.83 -5.11
CA ASN A 14 -5.55 9.07 -5.80
C ASN A 14 -6.73 9.78 -5.13
N GLU A 15 -7.76 9.05 -4.66
CA GLU A 15 -8.92 9.62 -3.96
C GLU A 15 -8.53 10.30 -2.63
N ARG A 16 -7.45 9.84 -1.97
CA ARG A 16 -7.00 10.34 -0.66
C ARG A 16 -5.76 11.24 -0.73
N ASP A 17 -5.40 11.71 -1.92
CA ASP A 17 -4.22 12.56 -2.17
C ASP A 17 -2.89 11.92 -1.73
N TRP A 18 -2.78 10.59 -1.86
CA TRP A 18 -1.51 9.89 -1.70
C TRP A 18 -0.69 9.98 -2.99
N GLU A 19 0.54 10.46 -2.87
CA GLU A 19 1.49 10.57 -3.98
C GLU A 19 2.25 9.26 -4.14
N LEU A 20 2.28 8.71 -5.36
CA LEU A 20 3.13 7.56 -5.67
C LEU A 20 4.60 8.00 -5.71
N ILE A 21 5.42 7.46 -4.82
CA ILE A 21 6.85 7.81 -4.73
C ILE A 21 7.78 6.69 -5.23
N PHE A 22 7.30 5.44 -5.23
CA PHE A 22 8.09 4.30 -5.72
C PHE A 22 7.20 3.17 -6.25
N ASP A 23 7.61 2.55 -7.35
CA ASP A 23 7.03 1.32 -7.89
C ASP A 23 8.16 0.45 -8.48
N SER A 24 8.31 -0.78 -7.97
CA SER A 24 9.32 -1.73 -8.46
C SER A 24 8.98 -2.30 -9.84
N GLY A 25 7.77 -2.07 -10.34
CA GLY A 25 7.30 -2.54 -11.64
C GLY A 25 6.84 -4.01 -11.64
N PRO A 26 6.21 -4.45 -12.74
CA PRO A 26 5.53 -5.75 -12.83
C PRO A 26 6.45 -6.95 -13.10
N ASN A 27 7.74 -6.72 -13.35
CA ASN A 27 8.65 -7.75 -13.88
C ASN A 27 9.34 -8.61 -12.79
N GLY A 28 8.97 -8.43 -11.51
CA GLY A 28 9.52 -9.19 -10.40
C GLY A 28 8.55 -10.23 -9.86
N ASP A 29 9.06 -11.23 -9.13
CA ASP A 29 8.25 -12.18 -8.35
C ASP A 29 7.39 -11.48 -7.29
N ARG A 30 7.80 -10.26 -6.93
CA ARG A 30 7.04 -9.34 -6.08
C ARG A 30 7.08 -7.95 -6.70
N ARG A 31 5.95 -7.26 -6.62
CA ARG A 31 5.85 -5.84 -6.96
C ARG A 31 5.63 -5.06 -5.68
N THR A 32 6.52 -4.13 -5.38
CA THR A 32 6.44 -3.26 -4.21
C THR A 32 6.14 -1.85 -4.68
N ILE A 33 5.13 -1.25 -4.07
CA ILE A 33 4.71 0.12 -4.35
C ILE A 33 4.68 0.90 -3.04
N VAL A 34 5.21 2.12 -3.07
CA VAL A 34 5.23 3.03 -1.92
C VAL A 34 4.50 4.31 -2.28
N TRP A 35 3.55 4.67 -1.44
CA TRP A 35 2.84 5.94 -1.51
C TRP A 35 3.21 6.80 -0.29
N GLU A 36 3.21 8.12 -0.49
CA GLU A 36 3.40 9.12 0.55
C GLU A 36 2.15 10.01 0.62
N GLN A 37 1.58 10.16 1.80
CA GLN A 37 0.60 11.19 2.09
C GLN A 37 1.30 12.35 2.79
N ARG A 38 1.33 13.51 2.13
CA ARG A 38 1.79 14.74 2.77
C ARG A 38 0.71 15.26 3.69
N CYS A 39 0.96 15.22 4.99
CA CYS A 39 0.14 15.92 5.96
C CYS A 39 0.15 17.42 5.62
N SER A 40 -1.03 18.03 5.50
CA SER A 40 -1.16 19.47 5.27
C SER A 40 -0.34 20.24 6.31
N ALA A 41 0.34 21.32 5.89
CA ALA A 41 1.25 22.08 6.73
C ALA A 41 0.66 22.37 8.13
N GLY A 42 1.13 21.65 9.14
CA GLY A 42 0.66 21.74 10.53
C GLY A 42 -0.01 20.48 11.12
N ALA A 43 -0.29 19.44 10.33
CA ALA A 43 -1.02 18.25 10.78
C ALA A 43 -0.15 17.05 11.23
N GLY A 44 1.18 17.10 11.04
CA GLY A 44 2.11 16.07 11.50
C GLY A 44 3.12 15.66 10.43
N GLU A 45 3.94 14.65 10.76
CA GLU A 45 4.95 14.06 9.88
C GLU A 45 4.32 13.34 8.68
N PRO A 46 5.01 13.28 7.51
CA PRO A 46 4.53 12.58 6.32
C PRO A 46 4.34 11.09 6.61
N LEU A 47 3.29 10.54 5.98
CA LEU A 47 2.91 9.16 6.17
C LEU A 47 3.24 8.35 4.91
N GLU A 48 4.07 7.33 5.06
CA GLU A 48 4.39 6.41 3.97
C GLU A 48 3.62 5.10 4.13
N LEU A 49 3.14 4.57 3.02
CA LEU A 49 2.51 3.26 2.92
C LEU A 49 3.20 2.47 1.83
N GLU A 50 3.93 1.44 2.24
CA GLU A 50 4.53 0.46 1.35
C GLU A 50 3.63 -0.79 1.29
N ILE A 51 3.37 -1.27 0.07
CA ILE A 51 2.55 -2.44 -0.20
C ILE A 51 3.30 -3.35 -1.15
N THR A 52 3.40 -4.62 -0.77
CA THR A 52 4.02 -5.65 -1.61
C THR A 52 2.95 -6.61 -2.11
N PHE A 53 2.95 -6.82 -3.41
CA PHE A 53 2.10 -7.75 -4.13
C PHE A 53 2.92 -8.96 -4.58
N ASN A 54 2.29 -10.14 -4.61
CA ASN A 54 2.87 -11.32 -5.25
C ASN A 54 2.59 -11.33 -6.77
N VAL A 55 3.13 -12.33 -7.47
CA VAL A 55 2.90 -12.57 -8.91
C VAL A 55 1.42 -12.68 -9.31
N ASP A 56 0.54 -13.11 -8.39
CA ASP A 56 -0.90 -13.22 -8.63
C ASP A 56 -1.64 -11.88 -8.45
N GLY A 57 -0.92 -10.81 -8.09
CA GLY A 57 -1.50 -9.50 -7.81
C GLY A 57 -2.18 -9.39 -6.45
N ARG A 58 -1.92 -10.32 -5.52
CA ARG A 58 -2.42 -10.28 -4.14
C ARG A 58 -1.44 -9.55 -3.24
N ILE A 59 -1.98 -8.77 -2.31
CA ILE A 59 -1.18 -8.12 -1.26
C ILE A 59 -0.65 -9.18 -0.29
N VAL A 60 0.67 -9.23 -0.14
CA VAL A 60 1.39 -10.12 0.78
C VAL A 60 2.07 -9.36 1.92
N GLN A 61 2.11 -8.04 1.87
CA GLN A 61 2.67 -7.21 2.93
C GLN A 61 2.17 -5.77 2.81
N THR A 62 1.91 -5.14 3.95
CA THR A 62 1.70 -3.69 4.04
C THR A 62 2.50 -3.13 5.20
N GLU A 63 2.99 -1.92 5.02
CA GLU A 63 3.95 -1.29 5.90
C GLU A 63 3.68 0.19 5.96
N LYS A 64 3.38 0.69 7.17
CA LYS A 64 3.14 2.10 7.44
C LYS A 64 4.37 2.67 8.13
N ARG A 65 4.97 3.69 7.53
CA ARG A 65 6.09 4.43 8.10
C ARG A 65 5.69 5.88 8.32
N GLN A 66 6.25 6.49 9.34
CA GLN A 66 6.10 7.91 9.61
C GLN A 66 7.48 8.43 10.00
N ASP A 67 7.98 9.48 9.34
CA ASP A 67 9.34 10.01 9.55
C ASP A 67 10.43 8.92 9.45
N GLY A 68 10.32 8.06 8.43
CA GLY A 68 11.24 6.93 8.23
C GLY A 68 11.20 5.84 9.31
N LYS A 69 10.33 5.96 10.34
CA LYS A 69 10.14 4.97 11.40
C LYS A 69 8.98 4.05 11.10
N TRP A 70 9.18 2.79 11.39
CA TRP A 70 8.18 1.74 11.29
C TRP A 70 7.09 1.92 12.35
N HIS A 71 5.87 2.24 11.90
CA HIS A 71 4.71 2.36 12.77
C HIS A 71 3.88 1.08 12.80
N GLN A 72 3.67 0.47 11.64
CA GLN A 72 2.87 -0.75 11.52
C GLN A 72 3.36 -1.61 10.37
N ARG A 73 3.43 -2.91 10.61
CA ARG A 73 3.71 -3.91 9.56
C ARG A 73 2.67 -5.01 9.67
N THR A 74 1.97 -5.27 8.57
CA THR A 74 1.00 -6.35 8.50
C THR A 74 1.44 -7.34 7.41
N THR A 75 1.74 -8.57 7.83
CA THR A 75 2.04 -9.69 6.93
C THR A 75 0.98 -10.77 7.15
N PRO A 76 0.12 -11.07 6.16
CA PRO A 76 -0.87 -12.13 6.26
C PRO A 76 -0.17 -13.49 6.33
N THR A 77 -0.42 -14.25 7.41
CA THR A 77 0.16 -15.58 7.65
C THR A 77 -0.62 -16.72 6.98
N GLN A 78 -1.83 -16.43 6.48
CA GLN A 78 -2.78 -17.39 5.90
C GLN A 78 -3.46 -16.77 4.66
N GLY A 79 -3.92 -17.60 3.72
CA GLY A 79 -4.60 -17.11 2.50
C GLY A 79 -5.81 -16.19 2.80
N PHE A 80 -6.58 -16.48 3.85
CA PHE A 80 -7.71 -15.65 4.30
C PHE A 80 -7.29 -14.35 4.99
N ALA A 81 -6.09 -14.29 5.60
CA ALA A 81 -5.58 -13.07 6.22
C ALA A 81 -5.24 -12.00 5.16
N SER A 82 -5.04 -12.39 3.91
CA SER A 82 -4.88 -11.44 2.80
C SER A 82 -6.10 -10.54 2.66
N THR A 83 -7.32 -11.04 2.86
CA THR A 83 -8.55 -10.24 2.72
C THR A 83 -8.62 -9.06 3.70
N THR A 84 -8.20 -9.25 4.96
CA THR A 84 -8.15 -8.17 5.94
C THR A 84 -7.15 -7.10 5.51
N VAL A 85 -5.96 -7.51 5.05
CA VAL A 85 -4.94 -6.58 4.54
C VAL A 85 -5.43 -5.85 3.29
N HIS A 86 -6.19 -6.52 2.42
CA HIS A 86 -6.82 -5.88 1.28
C HIS A 86 -7.84 -4.84 1.74
N LEU A 87 -8.75 -5.18 2.66
CA LEU A 87 -9.74 -4.24 3.17
C LEU A 87 -9.09 -3.03 3.85
N GLU A 88 -8.09 -3.25 4.71
CA GLU A 88 -7.32 -2.18 5.35
C GLU A 88 -6.64 -1.27 4.32
N THR A 89 -6.03 -1.88 3.29
CA THR A 89 -5.42 -1.13 2.19
C THR A 89 -6.48 -0.32 1.43
N LEU A 90 -7.64 -0.89 1.12
CA LEU A 90 -8.71 -0.20 0.41
C LEU A 90 -9.32 0.93 1.26
N THR A 91 -9.29 0.80 2.58
CA THR A 91 -9.68 1.88 3.48
C THR A 91 -8.61 2.95 3.63
N MET A 92 -7.39 2.73 3.11
CA MET A 92 -6.26 3.66 3.13
C MET A 92 -6.17 4.47 4.42
N ILE A 93 -6.09 3.72 5.52
CA ILE A 93 -6.06 4.12 6.94
C ILE A 93 -5.60 5.57 7.15
#